data_AF-A0A853R3Q2-F1
#
_entry.id   AF-A0A853R3Q2-F1
#
_cell.length_a   1.000
_cell.length_b   1.000
_cell.length_c   1.000
_cell.angle_alpha   90.00
_cell.angle_beta   90.00
_cell.angle_gamma   90.00
#
_symmetry.space_group_name_H-M   'P 1'
#
loop_
_entity.id
_entity.type
_entity.pdbx_description
1 polymer ?
#
loop_
_entity_poly.entity_id
_entity_poly.type
_entity_poly.pdbx_seq_one_letter_code
_entity_poly.pdbx_strand_id
1 'polypeptide(L)'
;MFKSLDSYKPLVPHALPNDEDTPMIYFYNSMGKLGHIQRELDWKMFDFCRLQHITYNYILGREKAMDEYAEKNKEYLQSANDQSMEGLIAVRQREAMMGETASNWQTFQFSNQMIVVGLWALAEQTLGFVYKSMYSQINNVQESSVKVPYKFDDFKKKFNLMGINIEQLDTYQDADECRTLNNTIKHGHLIEGHIVQFDYFIQHQGKRILDVEFELQRYVKGVVQFLSSLIEQGNQILDPSHPKN
;
A
#
# COMPACT_ATOMS: atom_id res chain seq x y z
N MET A 1 -19.54 21.76 -1.72
CA MET A 1 -18.35 21.62 -2.58
C MET A 1 -17.57 20.45 -2.01
N PHE A 2 -17.42 19.34 -2.74
CA PHE A 2 -16.59 18.23 -2.25
C PHE A 2 -15.15 18.72 -2.10
N LYS A 3 -14.45 18.15 -1.14
CA LYS A 3 -13.03 18.45 -0.90
C LYS A 3 -12.29 18.16 -2.21
N SER A 4 -11.63 19.17 -2.77
CA SER A 4 -10.70 18.95 -3.90
C SER A 4 -9.73 17.85 -3.49
N LEU A 5 -9.45 16.92 -4.41
CA LEU A 5 -8.39 15.94 -4.19
C LEU A 5 -7.08 16.72 -4.06
N ASP A 6 -6.51 16.71 -2.85
CA ASP A 6 -5.21 17.33 -2.58
C ASP A 6 -4.15 16.79 -3.56
N SER A 7 -3.08 17.54 -3.79
CA SER A 7 -2.03 17.14 -4.74
C SER A 7 -1.45 15.78 -4.35
N TYR A 8 -1.72 14.75 -5.16
CA TYR A 8 -1.16 13.42 -4.95
C TYR A 8 0.36 13.46 -5.09
N LYS A 9 1.05 12.97 -4.05
CA LYS A 9 2.47 12.61 -4.16
C LYS A 9 2.56 11.16 -4.67
N PRO A 10 3.18 10.92 -5.84
CA PRO A 10 3.35 9.57 -6.35
C PRO A 10 4.03 8.65 -5.34
N LEU A 11 3.51 7.42 -5.20
CA LEU A 11 4.19 6.40 -4.41
C LEU A 11 5.55 6.07 -5.01
N VAL A 12 6.56 6.02 -4.15
CA VAL A 12 7.95 5.79 -4.54
C VAL A 12 8.36 4.36 -4.15
N PRO A 13 8.59 3.45 -5.11
CA PRO A 13 8.95 2.06 -4.84
C PRO A 13 10.43 1.85 -4.52
N HIS A 14 11.30 2.81 -4.88
CA HIS A 14 12.76 2.67 -4.80
C HIS A 14 13.43 3.92 -4.27
N ALA A 15 14.58 3.74 -3.63
CA ALA A 15 15.45 4.85 -3.24
C ALA A 15 15.98 5.61 -4.46
N LEU A 16 15.50 6.84 -4.62
CA LEU A 16 16.29 7.89 -5.25
C LEU A 16 17.24 8.45 -4.18
N PRO A 17 18.53 8.72 -4.51
CA PRO A 17 19.43 9.34 -3.57
C PRO A 17 18.84 10.66 -3.05
N ASN A 18 18.71 10.80 -1.73
CA ASN A 18 18.22 11.99 -0.98
C ASN A 18 16.70 12.20 -0.87
N ASP A 19 15.85 11.17 -0.97
CA ASP A 19 14.41 11.28 -0.65
C ASP A 19 14.08 10.58 0.67
N GLU A 20 13.66 11.33 1.71
CA GLU A 20 13.34 10.82 3.05
C GLU A 20 12.22 9.76 3.05
N ASP A 21 11.37 9.78 2.02
CA ASP A 21 10.23 8.87 1.88
C ASP A 21 10.60 7.51 1.27
N THR A 22 11.89 7.28 0.98
CA THR A 22 12.33 6.06 0.30
C THR A 22 12.64 4.89 1.22
N PRO A 23 12.38 3.64 0.79
CA PRO A 23 12.85 2.44 1.48
C PRO A 23 14.39 2.44 1.60
N MET A 24 14.92 1.91 2.71
CA MET A 24 16.36 1.69 2.85
C MET A 24 16.82 0.72 1.78
N ILE A 25 18.01 0.98 1.24
CA ILE A 25 18.58 0.16 0.18
C ILE A 25 19.28 -1.04 0.82
N TYR A 26 18.69 -2.22 0.72
CA TYR A 26 19.36 -3.46 1.10
C TYR A 26 20.21 -3.99 -0.05
N PHE A 27 21.23 -3.22 -0.43
CA PHE A 27 21.95 -3.38 -1.71
C PHE A 27 22.49 -4.80 -1.89
N TYR A 28 23.04 -5.35 -0.81
CA TYR A 28 23.69 -6.66 -0.84
C TYR A 28 22.73 -7.83 -0.91
N ASN A 29 21.44 -7.67 -0.57
CA ASN A 29 20.47 -8.77 -0.56
C ASN A 29 20.40 -9.50 -1.89
N SER A 30 20.45 -8.74 -2.98
CA SER A 30 20.39 -9.26 -4.35
C SER A 30 21.55 -10.21 -4.70
N MET A 31 22.67 -10.12 -3.99
CA MET A 31 23.86 -10.97 -4.17
C MET A 31 23.85 -12.20 -3.26
N GLY A 32 22.94 -12.28 -2.29
CA GLY A 32 22.85 -13.38 -1.34
C GLY A 32 22.11 -14.61 -1.88
N LYS A 33 22.02 -15.66 -1.05
CA LYS A 33 21.32 -16.93 -1.35
C LYS A 33 19.83 -16.73 -1.64
N LEU A 34 19.23 -15.71 -1.04
CA LEU A 34 17.83 -15.30 -1.22
C LEU A 34 17.70 -14.13 -2.22
N GLY A 35 18.75 -13.75 -2.93
CA GLY A 35 18.77 -12.54 -3.74
C GLY A 35 17.81 -12.54 -4.94
N HIS A 36 17.38 -13.71 -5.40
CA HIS A 36 16.33 -13.80 -6.40
C HIS A 36 14.97 -13.32 -5.85
N ILE A 37 14.67 -13.60 -4.57
CA ILE A 37 13.46 -13.15 -3.89
C ILE A 37 13.48 -11.62 -3.73
N GLN A 38 14.62 -11.04 -3.35
CA GLN A 38 14.77 -9.58 -3.28
C GLN A 38 14.48 -8.92 -4.63
N ARG A 39 15.07 -9.43 -5.71
CA ARG A 39 14.83 -8.88 -7.06
C ARG A 39 13.35 -8.98 -7.45
N GLU A 40 12.71 -10.10 -7.15
CA GLU A 40 11.29 -10.27 -7.45
C GLU A 40 10.41 -9.31 -6.63
N LEU A 41 10.73 -9.12 -5.34
CA LEU A 41 10.09 -8.12 -4.49
C LEU A 41 10.24 -6.72 -5.09
N ASP A 42 11.44 -6.31 -5.47
CA ASP A 42 11.72 -4.99 -6.04
C ASP A 42 10.88 -4.73 -7.30
N TRP A 43 10.86 -5.70 -8.24
CA TRP A 43 10.06 -5.59 -9.46
C TRP A 43 8.55 -5.52 -9.18
N LYS A 44 8.05 -6.39 -8.30
CA LYS A 44 6.64 -6.38 -7.92
C LYS A 44 6.24 -5.06 -7.27
N MET A 45 7.07 -4.51 -6.39
CA MET A 45 6.82 -3.23 -5.74
C MET A 45 6.84 -2.06 -6.72
N PHE A 46 7.75 -2.09 -7.69
CA PHE A 46 7.77 -1.12 -8.78
C PHE A 46 6.47 -1.12 -9.57
N ASP A 47 6.03 -2.28 -10.04
CA ASP A 47 4.77 -2.42 -10.79
C ASP A 47 3.57 -2.03 -9.95
N PHE A 48 3.57 -2.37 -8.65
CA PHE A 48 2.51 -2.04 -7.72
C PHE A 48 2.35 -0.53 -7.53
N CYS A 49 3.45 0.19 -7.28
CA CYS A 49 3.41 1.65 -7.15
C CYS A 49 3.06 2.33 -8.49
N ARG A 50 3.53 1.77 -9.61
CA ARG A 50 3.20 2.27 -10.95
C ARG A 50 1.72 2.15 -11.27
N LEU A 51 1.08 1.04 -10.92
CA LEU A 51 -0.37 0.85 -11.10
C LEU A 51 -1.14 1.94 -10.34
N GLN A 52 -0.76 2.21 -9.10
CA GLN A 52 -1.40 3.29 -8.33
C GLN A 52 -1.23 4.65 -8.98
N HIS A 53 -0.02 4.96 -9.45
CA HIS A 53 0.27 6.23 -10.11
C HIS A 53 -0.57 6.42 -11.39
N ILE A 54 -0.78 5.37 -12.18
CA ILE A 54 -1.64 5.41 -13.37
C ILE A 54 -3.08 5.73 -12.97
N THR A 55 -3.63 5.02 -11.97
CA THR A 55 -5.00 5.24 -11.49
C THR A 55 -5.19 6.68 -10.98
N TYR A 56 -4.24 7.17 -10.19
CA TYR A 56 -4.28 8.53 -9.66
C TYR A 56 -4.22 9.59 -10.74
N ASN A 57 -3.29 9.47 -11.69
CA ASN A 57 -3.18 10.45 -12.79
C ASN A 57 -4.43 10.48 -13.65
N TYR A 58 -5.07 9.32 -13.85
CA TYR A 58 -6.35 9.26 -14.56
C TYR A 58 -7.44 10.04 -13.81
N ILE A 59 -7.58 9.82 -12.50
CA ILE A 59 -8.56 10.52 -11.66
C ILE A 59 -8.29 12.03 -11.63
N LEU A 60 -7.04 12.44 -11.40
CA LEU A 60 -6.65 13.85 -11.37
C LEU A 60 -6.86 14.54 -12.72
N GLY A 61 -6.57 13.85 -13.83
CA GLY A 61 -6.85 14.36 -15.17
C GLY A 61 -8.34 14.61 -15.40
N ARG A 62 -9.21 13.75 -14.87
CA ARG A 62 -10.68 13.90 -14.93
C ARG A 62 -11.16 15.06 -14.08
N GLU A 63 -10.70 15.18 -12.83
CA GLU A 63 -11.01 16.32 -11.96
C GLU A 63 -10.59 17.65 -12.59
N LYS A 64 -9.35 17.72 -13.11
CA LYS A 64 -8.85 18.94 -13.76
C LYS A 64 -9.71 19.34 -14.97
N ALA A 65 -10.10 18.38 -15.80
CA ALA A 65 -10.98 18.66 -16.94
C ALA A 65 -12.36 19.16 -16.51
N MET A 66 -12.90 18.64 -15.39
CA MET A 66 -14.16 19.14 -14.81
C MET A 66 -14.01 20.56 -14.27
N ASP A 67 -12.91 20.86 -13.58
CA ASP A 67 -12.62 22.21 -13.07
C ASP A 67 -12.46 23.22 -14.21
N GLU A 68 -11.72 22.86 -15.27
CA GLU A 68 -11.57 23.68 -16.47
C GLU A 68 -12.93 23.93 -17.17
N TYR A 69 -13.78 22.91 -17.25
CA TYR A 69 -15.13 23.05 -17.77
C TYR A 69 -16.00 23.95 -16.89
N ALA A 70 -15.93 23.78 -15.56
CA ALA A 70 -16.68 24.56 -14.59
C ALA A 70 -16.36 26.06 -14.70
N GLU A 71 -15.07 26.39 -14.79
CA GLU A 71 -14.64 27.79 -14.88
C GLU A 71 -14.99 28.40 -16.25
N LYS A 72 -14.84 27.64 -17.34
CA LYS A 72 -15.21 28.12 -18.69
C LYS A 72 -16.71 28.38 -18.83
N ASN A 73 -17.56 27.63 -18.12
CA ASN A 73 -19.02 27.73 -18.21
C ASN A 73 -19.66 28.32 -16.94
N LYS A 74 -18.90 29.08 -16.16
CA LYS A 74 -19.30 29.56 -14.83
C LYS A 74 -20.62 30.34 -14.82
N GLU A 75 -20.79 31.27 -15.76
CA GLU A 75 -22.01 32.09 -15.87
C GLU A 75 -23.23 31.23 -16.20
N TYR A 76 -23.09 30.30 -17.15
CA TYR A 76 -24.13 29.33 -17.51
C TYR A 76 -24.47 28.40 -16.33
N LEU A 77 -23.48 27.90 -15.61
CA LEU A 77 -23.74 27.07 -14.43
C LEU A 77 -24.38 27.89 -13.30
N GLN A 78 -24.15 29.20 -13.22
CA GLN A 78 -24.78 30.10 -12.24
C GLN A 78 -26.24 30.44 -12.56
N SER A 79 -26.66 30.38 -13.83
CA SER A 79 -28.08 30.53 -14.22
C SER A 79 -28.96 29.36 -13.79
N ALA A 80 -28.39 28.32 -13.16
CA ALA A 80 -29.10 27.20 -12.54
C ALA A 80 -30.17 27.61 -11.50
N ASN A 81 -30.18 28.87 -11.06
CA ASN A 81 -31.19 29.39 -10.13
C ASN A 81 -32.42 30.00 -10.84
N ASP A 82 -32.38 30.17 -12.17
CA ASP A 82 -33.51 30.67 -12.94
C ASP A 82 -34.51 29.55 -13.23
N GLN A 83 -35.82 29.82 -13.09
CA GLN A 83 -36.89 28.87 -13.41
C GLN A 83 -37.10 28.66 -14.93
N SER A 84 -36.12 29.03 -15.75
CA SER A 84 -36.14 28.86 -17.20
C SER A 84 -35.72 27.45 -17.61
N MET A 85 -36.00 27.08 -18.87
CA MET A 85 -35.52 25.81 -19.43
C MET A 85 -33.98 25.73 -19.40
N GLU A 86 -33.28 26.85 -19.61
CA GLU A 86 -31.82 26.93 -19.53
C GLU A 86 -31.31 26.71 -18.10
N GLY A 87 -31.98 27.29 -17.09
CA GLY A 87 -31.66 27.04 -15.69
C GLY A 87 -31.82 25.58 -15.30
N LEU A 88 -32.88 24.91 -15.80
CA LEU A 88 -33.07 23.47 -15.56
C LEU A 88 -31.98 22.60 -16.20
N ILE A 89 -31.47 22.96 -17.39
CA ILE A 89 -30.35 22.24 -18.02
C ILE A 89 -29.05 22.51 -17.22
N ALA A 90 -28.83 23.73 -16.74
CA ALA A 90 -27.68 24.06 -15.90
C ALA A 90 -27.68 23.31 -14.54
N VAL A 91 -28.85 23.13 -13.92
CA VAL A 91 -29.00 22.27 -12.71
C VAL A 91 -28.57 20.84 -12.99
N ARG A 92 -29.09 20.22 -14.06
CA ARG A 92 -28.73 18.84 -14.43
C ARG A 92 -27.23 18.69 -14.70
N GLN A 93 -26.63 19.70 -15.35
CA GLN A 93 -25.19 19.70 -15.61
C GLN A 93 -24.39 19.76 -14.30
N ARG A 94 -24.80 20.60 -13.34
CA ARG A 94 -24.19 20.64 -12.00
C ARG A 94 -24.33 19.31 -11.27
N GLU A 95 -25.51 18.70 -11.29
CA GLU A 95 -25.74 17.40 -10.67
C GLU A 95 -24.88 16.30 -11.29
N ALA A 96 -24.72 16.30 -12.62
CA ALA A 96 -23.84 15.37 -13.31
C ALA A 96 -22.37 15.53 -12.87
N MET A 97 -21.88 16.78 -12.81
CA MET A 97 -20.52 17.07 -12.33
C MET A 97 -20.33 16.64 -10.87
N MET A 98 -21.31 16.91 -10.01
CA MET A 98 -21.28 16.46 -8.61
C MET A 98 -21.24 14.92 -8.51
N GLY A 99 -21.99 14.23 -9.36
CA GLY A 99 -21.99 12.78 -9.45
C GLY A 99 -20.62 12.22 -9.90
N GLU A 100 -20.00 12.84 -10.89
CA GLU A 100 -18.66 12.45 -11.35
C GLU A 100 -17.60 12.65 -10.26
N THR A 101 -17.57 13.80 -9.58
CA THR A 101 -16.63 14.04 -8.46
C THR A 101 -16.81 13.02 -7.34
N ALA A 102 -18.05 12.69 -6.97
CA ALA A 102 -18.32 11.67 -5.96
C ALA A 102 -17.82 10.28 -6.40
N SER A 103 -18.02 9.93 -7.67
CA SER A 103 -17.52 8.68 -8.26
C SER A 103 -15.99 8.62 -8.29
N ASN A 104 -15.32 9.73 -8.62
CA ASN A 104 -13.87 9.84 -8.62
C ASN A 104 -13.29 9.67 -7.22
N TRP A 105 -13.89 10.32 -6.22
CA TRP A 105 -13.51 10.16 -4.81
C TRP A 105 -13.67 8.71 -4.34
N GLN A 106 -14.81 8.07 -4.66
CA GLN A 106 -15.03 6.67 -4.33
C GLN A 106 -13.97 5.77 -4.98
N THR A 107 -13.65 5.99 -6.26
CA THR A 107 -12.64 5.23 -7.00
C THR A 107 -11.25 5.40 -6.38
N PHE A 108 -10.89 6.63 -6.00
CA PHE A 108 -9.65 6.95 -5.31
C PHE A 108 -9.52 6.17 -3.99
N GLN A 109 -10.54 6.25 -3.14
CA GLN A 109 -10.52 5.59 -1.83
C GLN A 109 -10.48 4.06 -1.95
N PHE A 110 -11.21 3.52 -2.94
CA PHE A 110 -11.14 2.10 -3.24
C PHE A 110 -9.75 1.69 -3.72
N SER A 111 -9.11 2.48 -4.59
CA SER A 111 -7.73 2.23 -5.04
C SER A 111 -6.76 2.18 -3.85
N ASN A 112 -6.91 3.08 -2.87
CA ASN A 112 -6.07 3.11 -1.67
C ASN A 112 -6.22 1.86 -0.81
N GLN A 113 -7.46 1.39 -0.64
CA GLN A 113 -7.73 0.12 0.05
C GLN A 113 -7.08 -1.05 -0.69
N MET A 114 -7.18 -1.09 -2.02
CA MET A 114 -6.56 -2.13 -2.82
C MET A 114 -5.03 -2.13 -2.74
N ILE A 115 -4.40 -0.96 -2.56
CA ILE A 115 -2.96 -0.87 -2.28
C ILE A 115 -2.61 -1.54 -0.97
N VAL A 116 -3.29 -1.22 0.13
CA VAL A 116 -3.03 -1.86 1.43
C VAL A 116 -3.21 -3.38 1.35
N VAL A 117 -4.30 -3.83 0.71
CA VAL A 117 -4.59 -5.26 0.55
C VAL A 117 -3.51 -5.95 -0.29
N GLY A 118 -3.11 -5.35 -1.41
CA GLY A 118 -2.08 -5.91 -2.28
C GLY A 118 -0.68 -5.88 -1.66
N LEU A 119 -0.32 -4.83 -0.91
CA LEU A 119 0.94 -4.78 -0.15
C LEU A 119 1.06 -5.95 0.80
N TRP A 120 0.01 -6.21 1.59
CA TRP A 120 0.07 -7.33 2.53
C TRP A 120 0.04 -8.68 1.83
N ALA A 121 -0.69 -8.83 0.72
CA ALA A 121 -0.65 -10.05 -0.08
C ALA A 121 0.77 -10.34 -0.63
N LEU A 122 1.48 -9.30 -1.07
CA LEU A 122 2.89 -9.40 -1.47
C LEU A 122 3.79 -9.77 -0.29
N ALA A 123 3.54 -9.21 0.89
CA ALA A 123 4.27 -9.57 2.11
C ALA A 123 4.07 -11.04 2.48
N GLU A 124 2.85 -11.55 2.44
CA GLU A 124 2.53 -12.96 2.73
C GLU A 124 3.22 -13.91 1.74
N GLN A 125 3.21 -13.59 0.45
CA GLN A 125 3.93 -14.37 -0.56
C GLN A 125 5.44 -14.37 -0.29
N THR A 126 6.01 -13.19 -0.02
CA THR A 126 7.46 -13.04 0.21
C THR A 126 7.91 -13.76 1.48
N LEU A 127 7.17 -13.62 2.59
CA LEU A 127 7.36 -14.40 3.83
C LEU A 127 7.37 -15.91 3.53
N GLY A 128 6.42 -16.35 2.70
CA GLY A 128 6.31 -17.74 2.27
C GLY A 128 7.54 -18.21 1.49
N PHE A 129 7.99 -17.44 0.49
CA PHE A 129 9.16 -17.77 -0.31
C PHE A 129 10.43 -17.80 0.52
N VAL A 130 10.66 -16.78 1.37
CA VAL A 130 11.83 -16.75 2.25
C VAL A 130 11.84 -17.94 3.20
N TYR A 131 10.72 -18.22 3.88
CA TYR A 131 10.60 -19.37 4.78
C TYR A 131 10.92 -20.68 4.04
N LYS A 132 10.32 -20.87 2.87
CA LYS A 132 10.46 -22.08 2.05
C LYS A 132 11.91 -22.31 1.63
N SER A 133 12.56 -21.28 1.08
CA SER A 133 13.94 -21.38 0.60
C SER A 133 14.94 -21.55 1.76
N MET A 134 14.74 -20.84 2.88
CA MET A 134 15.57 -21.03 4.07
C MET A 134 15.44 -22.46 4.63
N TYR A 135 14.20 -22.91 4.84
CA TYR A 135 13.95 -24.24 5.41
C TYR A 135 14.52 -25.35 4.52
N SER A 136 14.34 -25.23 3.20
CA SER A 136 14.88 -26.16 2.22
C SER A 136 16.41 -26.26 2.31
N GLN A 137 17.11 -25.13 2.35
CA GLN A 137 18.57 -25.09 2.40
C GLN A 137 19.11 -25.58 3.75
N ILE A 138 18.52 -25.16 4.86
CA ILE A 138 18.95 -25.55 6.22
C ILE A 138 18.78 -27.06 6.44
N ASN A 139 17.66 -27.63 5.99
CA ASN A 139 17.33 -29.04 6.24
C ASN A 139 17.73 -29.97 5.08
N ASN A 140 18.32 -29.43 4.02
CA ASN A 140 18.67 -30.16 2.80
C ASN A 140 17.49 -30.97 2.21
N VAL A 141 16.32 -30.34 2.13
CA VAL A 141 15.08 -30.93 1.57
C VAL A 141 14.66 -30.18 0.33
N GLN A 142 13.93 -30.84 -0.58
CA GLN A 142 13.40 -30.18 -1.77
C GLN A 142 12.38 -29.09 -1.40
N GLU A 143 12.50 -27.90 -2.00
CA GLU A 143 11.60 -26.77 -1.72
C GLU A 143 10.11 -27.16 -1.88
N SER A 144 9.77 -27.94 -2.91
CA SER A 144 8.38 -28.37 -3.17
C SER A 144 7.76 -29.20 -2.03
N SER A 145 8.57 -29.77 -1.14
CA SER A 145 8.11 -30.53 0.02
C SER A 145 7.86 -29.67 1.26
N VAL A 146 8.27 -28.40 1.24
CA VAL A 146 8.17 -27.51 2.39
C VAL A 146 6.77 -26.89 2.48
N LYS A 147 6.08 -27.17 3.58
CA LYS A 147 4.76 -26.59 3.86
C LYS A 147 4.92 -25.18 4.44
N VAL A 148 4.40 -24.19 3.71
CA VAL A 148 4.40 -22.78 4.12
C VAL A 148 3.30 -22.51 5.16
N PRO A 149 3.57 -21.74 6.23
CA PRO A 149 2.56 -21.30 7.17
C PRO A 149 1.48 -20.42 6.52
N TYR A 150 0.26 -20.44 7.06
CA TYR A 150 -0.85 -19.61 6.58
C TYR A 150 -1.13 -18.40 7.47
N LYS A 151 -0.86 -18.49 8.78
CA LYS A 151 -1.10 -17.42 9.74
C LYS A 151 0.20 -16.67 10.04
N PHE A 152 0.10 -15.35 10.19
CA PHE A 152 1.28 -14.53 10.53
C PHE A 152 1.95 -14.96 11.84
N ASP A 153 1.19 -15.32 12.87
CA ASP A 153 1.74 -15.82 14.13
C ASP A 153 2.52 -17.14 13.96
N ASP A 154 2.15 -17.96 12.98
CA ASP A 154 2.88 -19.18 12.68
C ASP A 154 4.20 -18.85 11.96
N PHE A 155 4.22 -17.83 11.09
CA PHE A 155 5.47 -17.29 10.54
C PHE A 155 6.40 -16.80 11.65
N LYS A 156 5.91 -16.00 12.61
CA LYS A 156 6.72 -15.52 13.76
C LYS A 156 7.40 -16.67 14.49
N LYS A 157 6.63 -17.71 14.86
CA LYS A 157 7.17 -18.90 15.53
C LYS A 157 8.21 -19.63 14.67
N LYS A 158 7.91 -19.82 13.39
CA LYS A 158 8.75 -20.60 12.47
C LYS A 158 10.06 -19.90 12.13
N PHE A 159 10.04 -18.59 11.92
CA PHE A 159 11.25 -17.80 11.71
C PHE A 159 12.09 -17.70 12.99
N ASN A 160 11.46 -17.58 14.15
CA ASN A 160 12.17 -17.60 15.42
C ASN A 160 12.94 -18.91 15.63
N LEU A 161 12.36 -20.05 15.25
CA LEU A 161 13.07 -21.35 15.26
C LEU A 161 14.27 -21.41 14.30
N MET A 162 14.31 -20.56 13.28
CA MET A 162 15.45 -20.42 12.36
C MET A 162 16.41 -19.30 12.77
N GLY A 163 16.21 -18.67 13.93
CA GLY A 163 17.07 -17.62 14.45
C GLY A 163 16.69 -16.19 14.02
N ILE A 164 15.51 -15.98 13.42
CA ILE A 164 15.03 -14.65 13.04
C ILE A 164 13.84 -14.24 13.94
N ASN A 165 14.02 -13.21 14.74
CA ASN A 165 12.92 -12.56 15.44
C ASN A 165 12.27 -11.49 14.54
N ILE A 166 11.11 -11.82 13.96
CA ILE A 166 10.38 -10.93 13.03
C ILE A 166 10.05 -9.58 13.68
N GLU A 167 9.76 -9.55 14.98
CA GLU A 167 9.34 -8.33 15.67
C GLU A 167 10.50 -7.34 15.89
N GLN A 168 11.73 -7.78 15.62
CA GLN A 168 12.96 -6.97 15.68
C GLN A 168 13.47 -6.53 14.30
N LEU A 169 12.76 -6.90 13.22
CA LEU A 169 13.11 -6.46 11.88
C LEU A 169 12.77 -4.99 11.68
N ASP A 170 13.46 -4.37 10.72
CA ASP A 170 13.29 -2.95 10.41
C ASP A 170 11.85 -2.65 10.04
N THR A 171 11.31 -1.55 10.57
CA THR A 171 9.93 -1.07 10.32
C THR A 171 8.83 -2.11 10.53
N TYR A 172 9.06 -3.10 11.40
CA TYR A 172 8.05 -4.11 11.75
C TYR A 172 6.71 -3.48 12.18
N GLN A 173 6.74 -2.38 12.92
CA GLN A 173 5.52 -1.70 13.38
C GLN A 173 4.65 -1.20 12.22
N ASP A 174 5.24 -0.60 11.18
CA ASP A 174 4.51 -0.14 10.00
C ASP A 174 3.95 -1.33 9.19
N ALA A 175 4.72 -2.42 9.09
CA ALA A 175 4.26 -3.64 8.45
C ALA A 175 3.12 -4.32 9.22
N ASP A 176 3.17 -4.33 10.55
CA ASP A 176 2.12 -4.88 11.42
C ASP A 176 0.85 -4.03 11.42
N GLU A 177 0.99 -2.71 11.35
CA GLU A 177 -0.12 -1.79 11.13
C GLU A 177 -0.77 -2.05 9.77
N CYS A 178 0.02 -2.16 8.70
CA CYS A 178 -0.48 -2.49 7.35
C CYS A 178 -1.21 -3.84 7.32
N ARG A 179 -0.68 -4.87 8.01
CA ARG A 179 -1.34 -6.17 8.18
C ARG A 179 -2.70 -6.03 8.85
N THR A 180 -2.76 -5.25 9.92
CA THR A 180 -3.98 -5.05 10.70
C THR A 180 -5.00 -4.25 9.90
N LEU A 181 -4.56 -3.22 9.17
CA LEU A 181 -5.40 -2.43 8.29
C LEU A 181 -5.99 -3.27 7.15
N ASN A 182 -5.18 -4.13 6.53
CA ASN A 182 -5.65 -5.10 5.54
C ASN A 182 -6.77 -5.99 6.08
N ASN A 183 -6.64 -6.50 7.31
CA ASN A 183 -7.71 -7.27 7.94
C ASN A 183 -8.97 -6.44 8.20
N THR A 184 -8.81 -5.19 8.63
CA THR A 184 -9.93 -4.25 8.81
C THR A 184 -10.64 -3.95 7.48
N ILE A 185 -9.90 -3.75 6.39
CA ILE A 185 -10.46 -3.54 5.05
C ILE A 185 -11.23 -4.78 4.56
N LYS A 186 -10.68 -5.99 4.80
CA LYS A 186 -11.30 -7.26 4.35
C LYS A 186 -12.60 -7.61 5.08
N HIS A 187 -12.73 -7.24 6.35
CA HIS A 187 -13.79 -7.74 7.21
C HIS A 187 -14.67 -6.65 7.84
N GLY A 188 -14.24 -5.40 7.78
CA GLY A 188 -14.92 -4.26 8.40
C GLY A 188 -15.39 -3.24 7.37
N HIS A 189 -16.20 -2.30 7.85
CA HIS A 189 -16.61 -1.11 7.11
C HIS A 189 -16.26 0.18 7.86
N LEU A 190 -15.82 0.06 9.12
CA LEU A 190 -15.42 1.12 10.03
C LEU A 190 -13.99 0.88 10.54
N ILE A 191 -13.35 1.96 11.02
CA ILE A 191 -12.12 1.88 11.79
C ILE A 191 -12.45 1.46 13.22
N GLU A 192 -12.29 0.16 13.51
CA GLU A 192 -12.62 -0.44 14.79
C GLU A 192 -11.80 -1.71 15.08
N GLY A 193 -11.88 -2.21 16.32
CA GLY A 193 -11.16 -3.41 16.73
C GLY A 193 -9.65 -3.18 16.83
N HIS A 194 -8.87 -4.15 16.35
CA HIS A 194 -7.41 -4.15 16.54
C HIS A 194 -6.69 -2.98 15.86
N ILE A 195 -7.22 -2.39 14.80
CA ILE A 195 -6.55 -1.27 14.12
C ILE A 195 -6.47 -0.01 15.00
N VAL A 196 -7.37 0.13 15.97
CA VAL A 196 -7.44 1.30 16.88
C VAL A 196 -6.34 1.26 17.95
N GLN A 197 -5.51 0.22 17.98
CA GLN A 197 -4.32 0.18 18.85
C GLN A 197 -3.13 0.98 18.29
N PHE A 198 -3.17 1.34 16.99
CA PHE A 198 -2.12 2.11 16.35
C PHE A 198 -2.44 3.61 16.43
N ASP A 199 -1.46 4.41 16.85
CA ASP A 199 -1.62 5.85 17.15
C ASP A 199 -2.32 6.62 16.02
N TYR A 200 -1.96 6.31 14.77
CA TYR A 200 -2.57 6.92 13.59
C TYR A 200 -4.09 6.78 13.57
N PHE A 201 -4.63 5.59 13.90
CA PHE A 201 -6.04 5.26 13.77
C PHE A 201 -6.90 5.60 14.98
N ILE A 202 -6.30 5.96 16.13
CA ILE A 202 -7.05 6.34 17.34
C ILE A 202 -8.04 7.47 17.03
N GLN A 203 -7.59 8.51 16.32
CA GLN A 203 -8.41 9.67 15.94
C GLN A 203 -9.43 9.38 14.82
N HIS A 204 -9.40 8.18 14.22
CA HIS A 204 -10.31 7.77 13.17
C HIS A 204 -11.32 6.72 13.63
N GLN A 205 -11.31 6.33 14.91
CA GLN A 205 -12.23 5.33 15.45
C GLN A 205 -13.70 5.65 15.11
N GLY A 206 -14.42 4.64 14.61
CA GLY A 206 -15.83 4.74 14.22
C GLY A 206 -16.09 5.43 12.88
N LYS A 207 -15.07 5.99 12.22
CA LYS A 207 -15.21 6.50 10.84
C LYS A 207 -15.32 5.34 9.87
N ARG A 208 -16.00 5.56 8.74
CA ARG A 208 -15.98 4.60 7.64
C ARG A 208 -14.59 4.53 7.05
N ILE A 209 -14.18 3.33 6.64
CA ILE A 209 -12.88 3.10 5.99
C ILE A 209 -12.71 3.99 4.75
N LEU A 210 -13.80 4.19 3.98
CA LEU A 210 -13.81 5.06 2.79
C LEU A 210 -13.62 6.55 3.10
N ASP A 211 -13.79 6.97 4.35
CA ASP A 211 -13.70 8.37 4.77
C ASP A 211 -12.34 8.68 5.44
N VAL A 212 -11.42 7.72 5.42
CA VAL A 212 -10.10 7.82 6.05
C VAL A 212 -9.04 7.74 4.96
N GLU A 213 -8.24 8.79 4.87
CA GLU A 213 -7.04 8.77 4.05
C GLU A 213 -6.00 7.87 4.69
N PHE A 214 -5.22 7.13 3.91
CA PHE A 214 -4.19 6.22 4.43
C PHE A 214 -2.80 6.78 4.15
N GLU A 215 -1.86 6.54 5.05
CA GLU A 215 -0.44 6.87 4.86
C GLU A 215 0.25 5.84 3.95
N LEU A 216 -0.21 5.75 2.69
CA LEU A 216 0.20 4.71 1.75
C LEU A 216 1.72 4.65 1.55
N GLN A 217 2.41 5.79 1.49
CA GLN A 217 3.86 5.82 1.35
C GLN A 217 4.57 5.23 2.58
N ARG A 218 4.07 5.50 3.80
CA ARG A 218 4.59 4.88 5.04
C ARG A 218 4.44 3.37 4.97
N TYR A 219 3.29 2.86 4.53
CA TYR A 219 3.07 1.41 4.42
C TYR A 219 3.91 0.77 3.31
N VAL A 220 4.07 1.41 2.15
CA VAL A 220 4.98 0.95 1.10
C VAL A 220 6.40 0.83 1.65
N LYS A 221 6.90 1.90 2.27
CA LYS A 221 8.25 1.95 2.85
C LYS A 221 8.43 0.88 3.92
N GLY A 222 7.51 0.82 4.88
CA GLY A 222 7.57 -0.11 6.00
C GLY A 222 7.51 -1.57 5.57
N VAL A 223 6.62 -1.92 4.64
CA VAL A 223 6.51 -3.31 4.16
C VAL A 223 7.77 -3.72 3.37
N VAL A 224 8.29 -2.85 2.50
CA VAL A 224 9.52 -3.17 1.74
C VAL A 224 10.72 -3.33 2.66
N GLN A 225 10.95 -2.38 3.55
CA GLN A 225 12.08 -2.44 4.48
C GLN A 225 11.98 -3.66 5.40
N PHE A 226 10.79 -3.96 5.93
CA PHE A 226 10.53 -5.16 6.72
C PHE A 226 10.91 -6.46 5.99
N LEU A 227 10.46 -6.62 4.73
CA LEU A 227 10.74 -7.82 3.94
C LEU A 227 12.20 -7.90 3.52
N SER A 228 12.83 -6.77 3.20
CA SER A 228 14.25 -6.74 2.87
C SER A 228 15.14 -7.01 4.07
N SER A 229 14.79 -6.52 5.27
CA SER A 229 15.45 -6.86 6.53
C SER A 229 15.34 -8.37 6.81
N LEU A 230 14.17 -8.96 6.58
CA LEU A 230 13.97 -10.42 6.66
C LEU A 230 14.90 -11.18 5.69
N ILE A 231 14.98 -10.74 4.44
CA ILE A 231 15.83 -11.37 3.41
C ILE A 231 17.32 -11.26 3.81
N GLU A 232 17.75 -10.13 4.35
CA GLU A 232 19.13 -9.92 4.79
C GLU A 232 19.51 -10.87 5.94
N GLN A 233 18.66 -10.95 6.97
CA GLN A 233 18.85 -11.88 8.09
C GLN A 233 18.86 -13.33 7.60
N GLY A 234 17.96 -13.67 6.66
CA GLY A 234 17.94 -14.99 6.02
C GLY A 234 19.22 -15.29 5.24
N ASN A 235 19.77 -14.32 4.51
CA ASN A 235 21.04 -14.45 3.82
C ASN A 235 22.20 -14.70 4.80
N GLN A 236 22.25 -14.00 5.92
CA GLN A 236 23.29 -14.17 6.94
C GLN A 236 23.25 -15.54 7.62
N ILE A 237 22.06 -16.09 7.84
CA ILE A 237 21.91 -17.43 8.40
C ILE A 237 22.39 -18.50 7.41
N LEU A 238 22.09 -18.31 6.12
CA LEU A 238 22.48 -19.25 5.05
C LEU A 238 23.96 -19.09 4.64
N ASP A 239 24.51 -17.91 4.81
CA ASP A 239 25.89 -17.55 4.51
C ASP A 239 26.38 -16.48 5.51
N PRO A 240 27.08 -16.89 6.58
CA PRO A 240 27.57 -15.97 7.60
C PRO A 240 28.56 -14.91 7.10
N SER A 241 29.09 -15.06 5.88
CA SER A 241 29.95 -14.06 5.25
C SER A 241 29.18 -12.96 4.51
N HIS A 242 27.85 -13.08 4.40
CA HIS A 242 27.01 -12.09 3.75
C HIS A 242 27.07 -10.74 4.49
N PRO A 243 27.34 -9.63 3.77
CA PRO A 243 27.44 -8.31 4.40
C PRO A 243 26.08 -7.81 4.93
N LYS A 244 26.16 -6.92 5.92
CA LYS A 244 25.06 -6.14 6.49
C LYS A 244 24.99 -4.77 5.84
N ASN A 245 23.78 -4.22 5.68
CA ASN A 245 23.58 -2.79 5.42
C ASN A 245 23.68 -1.96 6.70
#